data_AF-A0A9X3PUJ8-F1
#
_entry.id   AF-A0A9X3PUJ8-F1
#
_cell.length_a   1.000
_cell.length_b   1.000
_cell.length_c   1.000
_cell.angle_alpha   90.00
_cell.angle_beta   90.00
_cell.angle_gamma   90.00
#
_symmetry.space_group_name_H-M   'P 1'
#
loop_
_entity.id
_entity.type
_entity.pdbx_description
1 polymer ?
#
loop_
_entity_poly.entity_id
_entity_poly.type
_entity_poly.pdbx_seq_one_letter_code
_entity_poly.pdbx_strand_id
1 'polypeptide(L)' 'LRQLTTQRKTPLTEYTLQCEYHQLTGIEALLGQCDGKIINSDYQAFVLLRLALPAAKVAEFSAKLADFSRGS' A
#
# COMPACT_ATOMS: atom_id res chain seq x y z
N LEU A 1 -25.60 0.46 31.85
CA LEU A 1 -24.15 0.22 31.64
C LEU A 1 -23.94 -0.08 30.15
N ARG A 2 -23.39 0.86 29.37
CA ARG A 2 -23.14 0.68 27.93
C ARG A 2 -21.71 0.17 27.75
N GLN A 3 -21.54 -1.14 27.68
CA GLN A 3 -20.28 -1.76 27.28
C GLN A 3 -20.10 -1.54 25.78
N LEU A 4 -19.46 -0.42 25.40
CA LEU A 4 -18.98 -0.26 24.03
C LEU A 4 -17.86 -1.29 23.83
N THR A 5 -18.18 -2.38 23.14
CA THR A 5 -17.20 -3.22 22.48
C THR A 5 -16.41 -2.32 21.53
N THR A 6 -15.28 -1.80 22.00
CA THR A 6 -14.27 -1.15 21.18
C THR A 6 -13.76 -2.20 20.21
N GLN A 7 -14.44 -2.32 19.07
CA GLN A 7 -13.82 -2.89 17.89
C GLN A 7 -12.66 -1.96 17.57
N ARG A 8 -11.43 -2.44 17.72
CA ARG A 8 -10.30 -1.83 17.02
C ARG A 8 -10.61 -1.94 15.54
N LYS A 9 -11.33 -0.95 14.99
CA LYS A 9 -11.27 -0.65 13.57
C LYS A 9 -9.86 -0.14 13.35
N THR A 10 -8.91 -1.07 13.19
CA THR A 10 -7.58 -0.72 12.71
C THR A 10 -7.81 0.01 11.39
N PRO A 11 -7.56 1.32 11.32
CA PRO A 11 -7.87 2.06 10.10
C PRO A 11 -6.99 1.49 9.00
N LEU A 12 -7.61 0.90 7.97
CA LEU A 12 -6.92 0.71 6.71
C LEU A 12 -6.76 2.12 6.13
N THR A 13 -5.52 2.54 5.99
CA THR A 13 -5.22 3.84 5.40
C THR A 13 -5.02 3.62 3.90
N GLU A 14 -5.67 4.48 3.12
CA GLU A 14 -5.51 4.51 1.68
C GLU A 14 -4.27 5.33 1.33
N TYR A 15 -3.44 4.77 0.47
CA TYR A 15 -2.22 5.36 -0.04
C TYR A 15 -2.28 5.42 -1.54
N THR A 16 -1.74 6.49 -2.10
CA THR A 16 -1.50 6.64 -3.53
C THR A 16 -0.02 6.51 -3.79
N LEU A 17 0.34 5.60 -4.67
CA LEU A 17 1.70 5.33 -5.08
C LEU A 17 1.80 5.58 -6.58
N GLN A 18 2.76 6.41 -6.97
CA GLN A 18 3.12 6.60 -8.36
C GLN A 18 4.35 5.76 -8.67
N CYS A 19 4.27 4.93 -9.70
CA CYS A 19 5.37 4.06 -10.13
C CYS A 19 5.34 3.87 -11.64
N GLU A 20 6.45 3.41 -12.20
CA GLU A 20 6.49 3.00 -13.61
C GLU A 20 5.90 1.60 -13.83
N TYR A 21 5.52 1.29 -15.07
CA TYR A 21 4.97 -0.02 -15.44
C TYR A 21 5.91 -1.17 -15.11
N HIS A 22 7.22 -0.98 -15.24
CA HIS A 22 8.21 -2.01 -14.91
C HIS A 22 8.26 -2.31 -13.41
N GLN A 23 7.81 -1.37 -12.57
CA GLN A 23 7.78 -1.51 -11.11
C GLN A 23 6.46 -2.11 -10.62
N LEU A 24 5.39 -2.03 -11.41
CA LEU A 24 4.06 -2.50 -11.07
C LEU A 24 4.08 -3.93 -10.52
N THR A 25 4.62 -4.88 -11.27
CA THR A 25 4.68 -6.30 -10.87
C THR A 25 5.44 -6.51 -9.55
N GLY A 26 6.52 -5.75 -9.32
CA GLY A 26 7.27 -5.80 -8.07
C GLY A 26 6.46 -5.25 -6.89
N ILE A 27 5.77 -4.14 -7.11
CA ILE A 27 4.92 -3.48 -6.12
C ILE A 27 3.72 -4.38 -5.77
N GLU A 28 3.07 -5.01 -6.73
CA GLU A 28 1.97 -5.96 -6.49
C GLU A 28 2.43 -7.15 -5.62
N ALA A 29 3.60 -7.71 -5.93
CA ALA A 29 4.20 -8.80 -5.17
C ALA A 29 4.61 -8.38 -3.74
N LEU A 30 5.11 -7.16 -3.57
CA LEU A 30 5.42 -6.58 -2.26
C LEU A 30 4.15 -6.28 -1.45
N LEU A 31 3.12 -5.77 -2.11
CA LEU A 31 1.84 -5.44 -1.48
C LEU A 31 1.13 -6.70 -0.97
N GLY A 32 1.18 -7.79 -1.75
CA GLY A 32 0.68 -9.10 -1.35
C GLY A 32 1.38 -9.67 -0.11
N GLN A 33 2.66 -9.34 0.12
CA GLN A 33 3.39 -9.73 1.33
C GLN A 33 3.03 -8.90 2.57
N CYS A 34 2.49 -7.70 2.38
CA CYS A 34 2.16 -6.76 3.46
C CYS A 34 0.66 -6.73 3.81
N ASP A 35 -0.12 -7.75 3.39
CA ASP A 35 -1.58 -7.81 3.51
C ASP A 35 -2.29 -6.57 2.91
N GLY A 36 -1.63 -5.91 1.96
CA GLY A 36 -2.17 -4.75 1.27
C GLY A 36 -3.10 -5.16 0.13
N LYS A 37 -4.02 -4.29 -0.22
CA LYS A 37 -4.93 -4.47 -1.35
C LYS A 37 -4.87 -3.28 -2.29
N ILE A 38 -4.89 -3.55 -3.59
CA ILE A 38 -5.02 -2.51 -4.60
C ILE A 38 -6.50 -2.12 -4.66
N ILE A 39 -6.78 -0.85 -4.40
CA ILE A 39 -8.12 -0.26 -4.48
C ILE A 39 -8.39 0.24 -5.90
N ASN A 40 -7.39 0.84 -6.54
CA ASN A 40 -7.52 1.32 -7.92
C ASN A 40 -6.16 1.37 -8.61
N SER A 41 -6.13 1.11 -9.90
CA SER A 41 -4.93 1.28 -10.72
C SER A 41 -5.23 2.25 -11.84
N ASP A 42 -4.58 3.40 -11.82
CA ASP A 42 -4.73 4.43 -12.83
C ASP A 42 -3.50 4.43 -13.75
N TYR A 43 -3.73 4.18 -15.03
CA TYR A 43 -2.68 3.93 -16.00
C TYR A 43 -2.50 5.16 -16.89
N GLN A 44 -1.55 6.04 -16.53
CA GLN A 44 -1.23 7.28 -17.24
C GLN A 44 0.23 7.24 -17.76
N ALA A 45 0.87 8.40 -17.92
CA ALA A 45 2.31 8.49 -18.18
C ALA A 45 3.14 7.79 -17.08
N PHE A 46 2.64 7.82 -15.85
CA PHE A 46 3.08 6.99 -14.74
C PHE A 46 1.87 6.21 -14.22
N VAL A 47 2.09 5.01 -13.68
CA VAL A 47 1.01 4.24 -13.06
C VAL A 47 0.76 4.77 -11.66
N LEU A 48 -0.47 5.16 -11.38
CA LEU A 48 -0.91 5.65 -10.09
C LEU A 48 -1.79 4.59 -9.42
N LEU A 49 -1.19 3.88 -8.48
CA LEU A 49 -1.83 2.82 -7.72
C LEU A 49 -2.41 3.39 -6.42
N ARG A 50 -3.72 3.24 -6.21
CA ARG A 50 -4.34 3.37 -4.90
C ARG A 50 -4.31 2.01 -4.22
N LEU A 51 -3.74 1.99 -3.04
CA LEU A 51 -3.56 0.80 -2.23
C LEU A 51 -4.02 1.07 -0.80
N ALA A 52 -4.69 0.10 -0.19
CA ALA A 52 -5.11 0.15 1.20
C ALA A 52 -4.29 -0.86 1.98
N LEU A 53 -3.61 -0.39 3.03
CA LEU A 53 -2.89 -1.26 3.94
C LEU A 53 -2.98 -0.73 5.39
N PRO A 54 -2.74 -1.60 6.39
CA PRO A 54 -2.72 -1.19 7.78
C PRO A 54 -1.53 -0.27 8.05
N ALA A 55 -1.74 0.82 8.80
CA ALA A 55 -0.66 1.75 9.19
C ALA A 55 0.57 1.07 9.83
N ALA A 56 0.37 -0.06 10.52
CA ALA A 56 1.44 -0.85 11.12
C ALA A 56 2.40 -1.48 10.07
N LYS A 57 1.91 -1.74 8.86
CA LYS A 57 2.67 -2.35 7.75
C LYS A 57 3.18 -1.32 6.74
N VAL A 58 2.76 -0.06 6.86
CA VAL A 58 3.16 1.02 5.96
C VAL A 58 4.65 1.32 6.03
N ALA A 59 5.24 1.32 7.22
CA ALA A 59 6.67 1.55 7.35
C ALA A 59 7.49 0.44 6.64
N GLU A 60 7.06 -0.81 6.77
CA GLU A 60 7.69 -1.97 6.11
C GLU A 60 7.51 -1.92 4.59
N PHE A 61 6.29 -1.63 4.12
CA PHE A 61 5.98 -1.48 2.69
C PHE A 61 6.76 -0.30 2.08
N SER A 62 6.76 0.86 2.75
CA SER A 62 7.49 2.04 2.29
C SER A 62 9.01 1.82 2.28
N ALA A 63 9.56 1.06 3.23
CA ALA A 63 10.98 0.71 3.23
C ALA A 63 11.31 -0.23 2.07
N LYS A 64 10.55 -1.31 1.89
CA LYS A 64 10.69 -2.23 0.75
C LYS A 64 10.53 -1.52 -0.59
N LEU A 65 9.57 -0.61 -0.68
CA LEU A 65 9.32 0.19 -1.88
C LEU A 65 10.47 1.17 -2.14
N ALA A 66 10.97 1.85 -1.10
CA ALA A 66 12.14 2.71 -1.22
C ALA A 66 13.38 1.90 -1.63
N ASP A 67 13.59 0.71 -1.07
CA ASP A 67 14.67 -0.20 -1.48
C ASP A 67 14.50 -0.70 -2.92
N PHE A 68 13.27 -0.95 -3.35
CA PHE A 68 12.96 -1.33 -4.72
C PHE A 68 13.12 -0.16 -5.72
N SER A 69 12.92 1.09 -5.27
CA SER A 69 13.14 2.29 -6.06
C SER A 69 14.58 2.86 -5.94
N ARG A 70 15.41 2.34 -5.02
CA ARG A 70 16.82 2.74 -4.81
C ARG A 70 17.73 2.10 -5.88
N GLY A 71 18.13 2.78 -6.95
CA GLY A 71 18.09 4.22 -7.18
C GLY A 71 17.94 4.59 -8.64
N SER A 72 16.80 5.19 -8.95
CA SER A 72 16.63 6.14 -10.05
C SER A 72 16.48 7.54 -9.45
#